data_AF-A0A4Q9I1L2-F1
#
_entry.id   AF-A0A4Q9I1L2-F1
#
_cell.length_a   1.000
_cell.length_b   1.000
_cell.length_c   1.000
_cell.angle_alpha   90.00
_cell.angle_beta   90.00
_cell.angle_gamma   90.00
#
_symmetry.space_group_name_H-M   'P 1'
#
loop_
_entity.id
_entity.type
_entity.pdbx_description
1 polymer ?
#
loop_
_entity_poly.entity_id
_entity_poly.type
_entity_poly.pdbx_seq_one_letter_code
_entity_poly.pdbx_strand_id
1 'polypeptide(L)'
;MNTTDTTASPRWPVPSAPPVHEPALFAQAMRDMRLTWRARGVLAELATGYHPGQEPTVSELTYLTRDERLAAEGREAFRKAVGELRSLGYLRPDATTATGVGERLVVDLAPAADAHLIRHPYGHGAHPDGS
;
A
#
# COMPACT_ATOMS: atom_id res chain seq x y z
N MET A 1 -39.50 13.24 -4.31
CA MET A 1 -38.38 12.93 -5.22
C MET A 1 -37.21 12.57 -4.31
N ASN A 2 -37.08 11.29 -3.96
CA ASN A 2 -36.12 10.83 -2.97
C ASN A 2 -34.88 10.38 -3.72
N THR A 3 -33.84 11.21 -3.72
CA THR A 3 -32.50 10.84 -4.15
C THR A 3 -31.98 9.82 -3.12
N THR A 4 -32.10 8.53 -3.43
CA THR A 4 -31.35 7.50 -2.70
C THR A 4 -29.88 7.71 -3.03
N ASP A 5 -29.20 8.45 -2.16
CA ASP A 5 -27.76 8.44 -2.01
C ASP A 5 -27.36 6.99 -1.75
N THR A 6 -27.08 6.29 -2.85
CA THR A 6 -26.50 4.94 -2.80
C THR A 6 -25.08 5.20 -2.37
N THR A 7 -24.88 5.25 -1.05
CA THR A 7 -23.57 5.10 -0.42
C THR A 7 -22.98 3.83 -1.00
N ALA A 8 -22.14 4.00 -2.02
CA ALA A 8 -21.54 2.90 -2.74
C ALA A 8 -20.82 2.04 -1.71
N SER A 9 -21.35 0.83 -1.47
CA SER A 9 -20.68 -0.11 -0.59
C SER A 9 -19.26 -0.26 -1.10
N PRO A 10 -18.26 -0.23 -0.21
CA PRO A 10 -16.88 -0.37 -0.64
C PRO A 10 -16.77 -1.66 -1.46
N ARG A 11 -16.10 -1.57 -2.61
CA ARG A 11 -15.94 -2.69 -3.55
C ARG A 11 -15.20 -3.88 -2.90
N TRP A 12 -14.55 -3.66 -1.75
CA TRP A 12 -13.90 -4.65 -0.91
C TRP A 12 -14.48 -4.62 0.51
N PRO A 13 -14.56 -5.77 1.19
CA PRO A 13 -15.03 -5.83 2.57
C PRO A 13 -14.12 -5.01 3.49
N VAL A 14 -14.73 -4.37 4.49
CA VAL A 14 -13.98 -3.65 5.52
C VAL A 14 -13.18 -4.66 6.35
N PRO A 15 -11.85 -4.46 6.50
CA PRO A 15 -11.04 -5.33 7.35
C PRO A 15 -11.61 -5.38 8.77
N SER A 16 -11.75 -6.59 9.31
CA SER A 16 -12.28 -6.81 10.67
C SER A 16 -11.22 -7.23 11.69
N ALA A 17 -9.97 -7.39 11.24
CA ALA A 17 -8.82 -7.61 12.10
C ALA A 17 -7.80 -6.47 11.90
N PRO A 18 -7.07 -6.08 12.95
CA PRO A 18 -5.95 -5.16 12.77
C PRO A 18 -4.85 -5.81 11.92
N PRO A 19 -4.05 -5.00 11.19
CA PRO A 19 -2.91 -5.49 10.43
C PRO A 19 -1.99 -6.37 11.28
N VAL A 20 -1.55 -7.51 10.73
CA VAL A 20 -0.60 -8.44 11.40
C VAL A 20 0.85 -7.95 11.29
N HIS A 21 1.08 -6.84 10.61
CA HIS A 21 2.41 -6.31 10.33
C HIS A 21 3.07 -5.65 11.56
N GLU A 22 4.40 -5.69 11.62
CA GLU A 22 5.16 -4.98 12.65
C GLU A 22 4.98 -3.46 12.50
N PRO A 23 4.43 -2.74 13.50
CA PRO A 23 4.08 -1.33 13.35
C PRO A 23 5.29 -0.42 13.06
N ALA A 24 6.46 -0.75 13.59
CA ALA A 24 7.69 0.00 13.37
C ALA A 24 8.14 -0.08 11.91
N LEU A 25 8.15 -1.29 11.33
CA LEU A 25 8.49 -1.51 9.92
C LEU A 25 7.46 -0.84 9.01
N PHE A 26 6.17 -0.87 9.35
CA PHE A 26 5.15 -0.18 8.57
C PHE A 26 5.38 1.34 8.58
N ALA A 27 5.61 1.93 9.76
CA ALA A 27 5.90 3.35 9.88
C ALA A 27 7.20 3.75 9.17
N GLN A 28 8.17 2.83 9.07
CA GLN A 28 9.41 3.03 8.34
C GLN A 28 9.20 2.95 6.82
N ALA A 29 8.42 1.97 6.33
CA ALA A 29 8.02 1.86 4.94
C ALA A 29 7.28 3.12 4.45
N MET A 30 6.38 3.66 5.27
CA MET A 30 5.66 4.90 4.94
C MET A 30 6.56 6.14 4.84
N ARG A 31 7.78 6.07 5.39
CA ARG A 31 8.80 7.14 5.31
C ARG A 31 9.90 6.85 4.29
N ASP A 32 9.88 5.70 3.62
CA ASP A 32 10.87 5.36 2.61
C ASP A 32 10.79 6.33 1.43
N MET A 33 11.85 7.10 1.21
CA MET A 33 11.95 8.09 0.14
C MET A 33 12.12 7.48 -1.25
N ARG A 34 12.43 6.17 -1.32
CA ARG A 34 12.39 5.44 -2.60
C ARG A 34 10.96 5.29 -3.09
N LEU A 35 9.96 5.38 -2.20
CA LEU A 35 8.56 5.25 -2.55
C LEU A 35 7.91 6.58 -2.96
N THR A 36 7.20 6.56 -4.07
CA THR A 36 6.30 7.63 -4.47
C THR A 36 5.14 7.74 -3.49
N TRP A 37 4.52 8.92 -3.45
CA TRP A 37 3.32 9.12 -2.63
C TRP A 37 2.18 8.17 -3.03
N ARG A 38 2.07 7.83 -4.33
CA ARG A 38 1.08 6.87 -4.83
C ARG A 38 1.36 5.46 -4.35
N ALA A 39 2.61 5.00 -4.43
CA ALA A 39 3.01 3.69 -3.92
C ALA A 39 2.74 3.55 -2.42
N ARG A 40 3.00 4.60 -1.62
CA ARG A 40 2.65 4.62 -0.20
C ARG A 40 1.16 4.49 0.07
N GLY A 41 0.31 5.18 -0.70
CA GLY A 41 -1.14 5.06 -0.56
C GLY A 41 -1.63 3.64 -0.87
N VAL A 42 -1.09 3.01 -1.92
CA VAL A 42 -1.42 1.61 -2.26
C VAL A 42 -0.92 0.65 -1.18
N LEU A 43 0.30 0.84 -0.66
CA LEU A 43 0.85 0.01 0.41
C LEU A 43 0.00 0.10 1.68
N ALA A 44 -0.45 1.29 2.07
CA ALA A 44 -1.30 1.48 3.22
C ALA A 44 -2.63 0.72 3.08
N GLU A 45 -3.28 0.81 1.91
CA GLU A 45 -4.52 0.07 1.62
C GLU A 45 -4.29 -1.45 1.70
N LEU A 46 -3.21 -1.95 1.11
CA LEU A 46 -2.92 -3.39 1.13
C LEU A 46 -2.52 -3.91 2.52
N ALA A 47 -1.94 -3.04 3.36
CA ALA A 47 -1.56 -3.37 4.72
C ALA A 47 -2.76 -3.40 5.69
N THR A 48 -3.98 -3.05 5.27
CA THR A 48 -5.14 -2.88 6.16
C THR A 48 -5.66 -4.19 6.78
N GLY A 49 -5.08 -5.35 6.46
CA GLY A 49 -5.31 -6.60 7.19
C GLY A 49 -6.59 -7.33 6.81
N TYR A 50 -6.81 -7.58 5.51
CA TYR A 50 -7.92 -8.42 5.05
C TYR A 50 -7.79 -9.87 5.57
N HIS A 51 -8.92 -10.58 5.69
CA HIS A 51 -8.90 -12.01 6.02
C HIS A 51 -8.33 -12.84 4.87
N PRO A 52 -7.68 -13.98 5.17
CA PRO A 52 -7.24 -14.93 4.15
C PRO A 52 -8.37 -15.30 3.17
N GLY A 53 -8.19 -14.92 1.91
CA GLY A 53 -9.15 -15.14 0.81
C GLY A 53 -10.01 -13.93 0.46
N GLN A 54 -9.89 -12.82 1.19
CA GLN A 54 -10.58 -11.55 0.92
C GLN A 54 -9.63 -10.46 0.40
N GLU A 55 -8.33 -10.73 0.36
CA GLU A 55 -7.32 -9.85 -0.20
C GLU A 55 -7.53 -9.70 -1.71
N PRO A 56 -7.51 -8.47 -2.24
CA PRO A 56 -7.67 -8.25 -3.67
C PRO A 56 -6.44 -8.75 -4.43
N THR A 57 -6.65 -9.53 -5.50
CA THR A 57 -5.58 -9.93 -6.42
C THR A 57 -5.11 -8.75 -7.27
N VAL A 58 -3.89 -8.82 -7.82
CA VAL A 58 -3.39 -7.79 -8.75
C VAL A 58 -4.30 -7.61 -9.95
N SER A 59 -4.85 -8.71 -10.44
CA SER A 59 -5.82 -8.70 -11.53
C SER A 59 -7.08 -7.93 -11.14
N GLU A 60 -7.60 -8.11 -9.93
CA GLU A 60 -8.79 -7.38 -9.44
C GLU A 60 -8.51 -5.91 -9.17
N LEU A 61 -7.36 -5.58 -8.59
CA LEU A 61 -6.90 -4.21 -8.37
C LEU A 61 -6.70 -3.46 -9.70
N THR A 62 -6.40 -4.20 -10.76
CA THR A 62 -6.26 -3.64 -12.11
C THR A 62 -7.47 -3.88 -12.99
N TYR A 63 -8.55 -4.53 -12.54
CA TYR A 63 -9.69 -4.86 -13.42
C TYR A 63 -10.66 -3.67 -13.56
N LEU A 64 -10.97 -3.29 -14.80
CA LEU A 64 -11.91 -2.21 -15.12
C LEU A 64 -13.29 -2.76 -15.48
N THR A 65 -14.34 -2.15 -14.94
CA THR A 65 -15.67 -2.16 -15.56
C THR A 65 -15.75 -1.15 -16.71
N ARG A 66 -16.80 -1.22 -17.55
CA ARG A 66 -16.95 -0.38 -18.75
C ARG A 66 -17.02 1.12 -18.42
N ASP A 67 -17.60 1.48 -17.28
CA ASP A 67 -17.76 2.87 -16.83
C ASP A 67 -16.49 3.44 -16.19
N GLU A 68 -15.64 2.60 -15.59
CA GLU A 68 -14.37 2.99 -14.97
C GLU A 68 -13.26 3.26 -16.01
N ARG A 69 -13.50 2.94 -17.29
CA ARG A 69 -12.56 3.23 -18.40
C ARG A 69 -12.28 4.73 -18.58
N LEU A 70 -13.17 5.61 -18.12
CA LEU A 70 -12.96 7.06 -18.15
C LEU A 70 -11.94 7.54 -17.11
N ALA A 71 -11.59 6.74 -16.10
CA ALA A 71 -10.61 7.04 -15.05
C ALA A 71 -9.20 6.49 -15.34
N ALA A 72 -8.84 6.31 -16.62
CA ALA A 72 -7.63 5.60 -17.06
C ALA A 72 -6.31 6.09 -16.43
N GLU A 73 -6.20 7.38 -16.11
CA GLU A 73 -5.02 7.97 -15.44
C GLU A 73 -4.78 7.35 -14.05
N GLY A 74 -5.85 7.17 -13.26
CA GLY A 74 -5.77 6.56 -11.94
C GLY A 74 -5.27 5.12 -11.98
N ARG A 75 -5.63 4.36 -13.03
CA ARG A 75 -5.19 2.97 -13.21
C ARG A 75 -3.73 2.87 -13.64
N GLU A 76 -3.27 3.74 -14.53
CA GLU A 76 -1.86 3.76 -14.94
C GLU A 76 -0.96 4.18 -13.77
N ALA A 77 -1.40 5.18 -12.99
CA ALA A 77 -0.74 5.55 -11.74
C ALA A 77 -0.74 4.39 -10.74
N PHE A 78 -1.85 3.65 -10.62
CA PHE A 78 -1.94 2.48 -9.76
C PHE A 78 -1.01 1.34 -10.21
N ARG A 79 -0.97 1.01 -11.50
CA ARG A 79 -0.04 -0.01 -12.03
C ARG A 79 1.42 0.37 -11.79
N LYS A 80 1.77 1.63 -12.00
CA LYS A 80 3.12 2.14 -11.73
C LYS A 80 3.46 1.99 -10.25
N ALA A 81 2.54 2.36 -9.36
CA ALA A 81 2.69 2.18 -7.92
C ALA A 81 2.87 0.71 -7.52
N VAL A 82 2.08 -0.22 -8.07
CA VAL A 82 2.26 -1.66 -7.82
C VAL A 82 3.59 -2.17 -8.35
N GLY A 83 3.99 -1.75 -9.56
CA GLY A 83 5.28 -2.12 -10.14
C GLY A 83 6.47 -1.63 -9.31
N GLU A 84 6.37 -0.41 -8.79
CA GLU A 84 7.35 0.18 -7.88
C GLU A 84 7.45 -0.57 -6.54
N LEU A 85 6.31 -0.90 -5.93
CA LEU A 85 6.30 -1.71 -4.71
C LEU A 85 6.90 -3.10 -4.93
N ARG A 86 6.65 -3.73 -6.08
CA ARG A 86 7.27 -5.02 -6.45
C ARG A 86 8.78 -4.89 -6.66
N SER A 87 9.24 -3.84 -7.35
CA SER A 87 10.67 -3.66 -7.63
C SER A 87 11.49 -3.39 -6.37
N LEU A 88 10.88 -2.75 -5.37
CA LEU A 88 11.47 -2.50 -4.05
C LEU A 88 11.22 -3.65 -3.05
N GLY A 89 10.48 -4.69 -3.44
CA GLY A 89 10.23 -5.88 -2.63
C GLY A 89 9.12 -5.75 -1.60
N TYR A 90 8.41 -4.62 -1.55
CA TYR A 90 7.29 -4.39 -0.63
C TYR A 90 6.04 -5.23 -0.96
N LEU A 91 6.00 -5.77 -2.17
CA LEU A 91 5.00 -6.74 -2.60
C LEU A 91 5.67 -8.00 -3.12
N ARG A 92 5.24 -9.15 -2.62
CA ARG A 92 5.72 -10.46 -3.07
C ARG A 92 4.57 -11.34 -3.53
N PRO A 93 4.79 -12.24 -4.50
CA PRO A 93 3.83 -13.27 -4.83
C PRO A 93 3.47 -14.09 -3.60
N ASP A 94 2.18 -14.33 -3.41
CA ASP A 94 1.71 -15.35 -2.50
C ASP A 94 2.10 -16.73 -3.06
N ALA A 95 2.90 -17.47 -2.30
CA ALA A 95 3.38 -18.80 -2.66
C ALA A 95 2.24 -19.83 -2.88
N THR A 96 1.03 -19.52 -2.40
CA THR A 96 -0.16 -20.37 -2.55
C THR A 96 -0.93 -20.13 -3.85
N THR A 97 -0.58 -19.10 -4.63
CA THR A 97 -1.26 -18.75 -5.88
C THR A 97 -0.42 -19.04 -7.12
N ALA A 98 -1.08 -19.40 -8.23
CA ALA A 98 -0.41 -19.62 -9.50
C ALA A 98 0.22 -18.31 -10.01
N THR A 99 1.48 -18.38 -10.45
CA THR A 99 2.21 -17.25 -11.01
C THR A 99 1.55 -16.76 -12.30
N GLY A 100 1.29 -15.46 -12.45
CA GLY A 100 0.75 -14.86 -13.67
C GLY A 100 -0.53 -14.04 -13.46
N VAL A 101 -1.49 -14.15 -14.39
CA VAL A 101 -2.75 -13.39 -14.35
C VAL A 101 -3.66 -13.96 -13.27
N GLY A 102 -3.64 -13.34 -12.08
CA GLY A 102 -4.32 -13.84 -10.88
C GLY A 102 -3.38 -14.02 -9.67
N GLU A 103 -2.09 -13.76 -9.85
CA GLU A 103 -1.11 -13.74 -8.76
C GLU A 103 -1.57 -12.80 -7.65
N ARG A 104 -1.71 -13.36 -6.45
CA ARG A 104 -1.99 -12.61 -5.25
C ARG A 104 -0.68 -12.02 -4.75
N LEU A 105 -0.69 -10.75 -4.37
CA LEU A 105 0.47 -10.12 -3.76
C LEU A 105 0.22 -9.96 -2.26
N VAL A 106 1.22 -10.34 -1.48
CA VAL A 106 1.27 -10.11 -0.04
C VAL A 106 2.23 -8.98 0.27
N VAL A 107 1.87 -8.16 1.24
CA VAL A 107 2.74 -7.10 1.76
C VAL A 107 3.90 -7.74 2.50
N ASP A 108 5.12 -7.40 2.09
CA ASP A 108 6.36 -7.74 2.80
C ASP A 108 7.01 -6.43 3.25
N LEU A 109 7.14 -6.24 4.56
CA LEU A 109 7.75 -5.03 5.12
C LEU A 109 9.24 -5.20 5.42
N ALA A 110 9.84 -6.37 5.15
CA ALA A 110 11.28 -6.58 5.33
C ALA A 110 12.15 -5.51 4.63
N PRO A 111 11.83 -5.03 3.41
CA PRO A 111 12.62 -3.98 2.76
C PRO A 111 12.60 -2.63 3.50
N ALA A 112 11.66 -2.44 4.42
CA ALA A 112 11.60 -1.25 5.25
C ALA A 112 12.82 -1.12 6.17
N ALA A 113 13.46 -2.23 6.57
CA ALA A 113 14.66 -2.20 7.40
C ALA A 113 15.77 -1.33 6.78
N ASP A 114 15.87 -1.35 5.45
CA ASP A 114 16.83 -0.57 4.67
C ASP A 114 16.19 0.65 3.96
N ALA A 115 15.07 1.15 4.49
CA ALA A 115 14.37 2.30 3.93
C ALA A 115 15.28 3.53 3.84
N HIS A 116 15.20 4.27 2.72
CA HIS A 116 15.91 5.52 2.60
C HIS A 116 15.10 6.60 3.34
N LEU A 117 15.48 6.89 4.58
CA LEU A 117 14.82 7.91 5.38
C LEU A 117 15.47 9.27 5.19
N ILE A 118 14.67 10.34 5.17
CA ILE A 118 15.20 11.69 5.37
C ILE A 118 15.83 11.70 6.76
N ARG A 119 17.15 11.91 6.84
CA ARG A 119 17.79 12.14 8.15
C ARG A 119 17.13 13.35 8.77
N HIS A 120 16.53 13.18 9.96
CA HIS A 120 16.07 14.32 10.74
C HIS A 120 17.28 15.22 11.04
N PRO A 121 17.31 16.47 10.56
CA PRO A 121 18.40 17.40 10.86
C PRO A 121 18.35 17.89 12.32
N TYR A 122 17.26 17.62 13.04
CA TYR A 122 17.08 18.04 14.42
C TYR A 122 17.65 16.99 15.37
N GLY A 123 18.97 16.85 15.35
CA GLY A 123 19.68 16.49 16.57
C GLY A 123 19.40 17.59 17.59
N HIS A 124 19.00 17.21 18.80
CA HIS A 124 19.09 18.08 19.96
C HIS A 124 20.48 18.70 19.98
N GLY A 125 20.58 19.97 19.60
CA GLY A 125 21.69 20.81 20.02
C GLY A 125 21.57 20.90 21.52
N ALA A 126 22.34 20.08 22.23
CA ALA A 126 22.70 20.36 23.61
C ALA A 126 23.36 21.74 23.58
N HIS A 127 22.60 22.76 23.93
CA HIS A 127 23.15 24.07 24.24
C HIS A 127 24.03 23.83 25.47
N PRO A 128 25.37 24.01 25.42
CA PRO A 128 26.12 24.04 26.65
C PRO A 128 25.64 25.28 27.39
N ASP A 129 25.08 25.09 28.59
CA ASP A 129 24.87 26.17 29.54
C ASP A 129 26.23 26.80 29.82
N GLY A 130 26.37 28.06 29.42
CA GLY A 130 27.54 28.89 29.67
C GLY A 130 27.40 29.56 31.02
N SER A 131 28.32 29.21 31.92
CA SER A 131 28.87 29.90 33.11
C SER A 131 28.13 31.09 33.72
#